data_AF-A0A7Z9KXY9-F1
#
_entry.id   AF-A0A7Z9KXY9-F1
#
_cell.length_a   1.000
_cell.length_b   1.000
_cell.length_c   1.000
_cell.angle_alpha   90.00
_cell.angle_beta   90.00
_cell.angle_gamma   90.00
#
_symmetry.space_group_name_H-M   'P 1'
#
loop_
_entity.id
_entity.type
_entity.pdbx_description
1 polymer ?
#
loop_
_entity_poly.entity_id
_entity_poly.type
_entity_poly.pdbx_seq_one_letter_code
_entity_poly.pdbx_strand_id
1 'polypeptide(L)'
;MDVEALSNALAKMFGDHEQRKRMSAASRERFERVYAHKNTIDRLENHWRQQKKKARPRSPEPDLLSMPMFDTFSHYVTHSVTDTDQVVLSDLGHELLVKKSNYPHVLGMNEVLLVAEIPELMSIARSPQSLGTLAPATAWRRRYTVMWMLKQGLLRWVGGPNE
;
A
#
# COMPACT_ATOMS: atom_id res chain seq x y z
N MET A 1 -38.22 -17.14 -2.59
CA MET A 1 -37.85 -16.08 -1.62
C MET A 1 -39.16 -15.65 -0.99
N ASP A 2 -39.30 -15.78 0.32
CA ASP A 2 -40.56 -15.52 1.02
C ASP A 2 -40.73 -14.00 1.25
N VAL A 3 -41.63 -13.39 0.48
CA VAL A 3 -41.86 -11.94 0.47
C VAL A 3 -42.58 -11.48 1.73
N GLU A 4 -43.47 -12.30 2.30
CA GLU A 4 -44.17 -11.98 3.55
C GLU A 4 -43.21 -12.04 4.73
N ALA A 5 -42.35 -13.05 4.80
CA ALA A 5 -41.31 -13.14 5.82
C ALA A 5 -40.36 -11.93 5.77
N LEU A 6 -39.97 -11.49 4.55
CA LEU A 6 -39.14 -10.30 4.37
C LEU A 6 -39.86 -9.02 4.82
N SER A 7 -41.12 -8.84 4.41
CA SER A 7 -41.93 -7.68 4.79
C SER A 7 -42.08 -7.56 6.32
N ASN A 8 -42.41 -8.67 6.98
CA ASN A 8 -42.54 -8.73 8.43
C ASN A 8 -41.21 -8.44 9.15
N ALA A 9 -40.10 -8.94 8.62
CA ALA A 9 -38.77 -8.66 9.16
C ALA A 9 -38.40 -7.18 9.02
N LEU A 10 -38.68 -6.56 7.87
CA LEU A 10 -38.44 -5.14 7.64
C LEU A 10 -39.33 -4.27 8.54
N ALA A 11 -40.62 -4.58 8.66
CA ALA A 11 -41.54 -3.85 9.54
C ALA A 11 -41.08 -3.89 11.00
N LYS A 12 -40.65 -5.07 11.50
CA LYS A 12 -40.08 -5.22 12.85
C LYS A 12 -38.80 -4.40 13.02
N MET A 13 -37.90 -4.44 12.04
CA MET A 13 -36.66 -3.67 12.06
C MET A 13 -36.91 -2.15 12.05
N PHE A 14 -37.85 -1.66 11.25
CA PHE A 14 -38.19 -0.23 11.19
C PHE A 14 -39.04 0.25 12.39
N GLY A 15 -39.71 -0.65 13.10
CA GLY A 15 -40.45 -0.35 14.33
C GLY A 15 -39.55 -0.15 15.56
N ASP A 16 -38.40 -0.83 15.66
CA ASP A 16 -37.53 -0.80 16.86
C ASP A 16 -36.24 0.01 16.63
N HIS A 17 -36.18 1.21 17.21
CA HIS A 17 -35.03 2.12 17.07
C HIS A 17 -33.75 1.56 17.70
N GLU A 18 -33.85 0.90 18.84
CA GLU A 18 -32.68 0.38 19.57
C GLU A 18 -32.14 -0.88 18.90
N GLN A 19 -33.01 -1.69 18.29
CA GLN A 19 -32.57 -2.79 17.43
C GLN A 19 -31.82 -2.27 16.20
N ARG A 20 -32.28 -1.19 15.54
CA ARG A 20 -31.56 -0.59 14.40
C ARG A 20 -30.18 -0.08 14.78
N LYS A 21 -30.04 0.59 15.92
CA LYS A 21 -28.73 1.04 16.42
C LYS A 21 -27.78 -0.12 16.62
N ARG A 22 -28.22 -1.20 17.29
CA ARG A 22 -27.41 -2.40 17.52
C ARG A 22 -27.01 -3.07 16.21
N MET A 23 -27.94 -3.21 15.27
CA MET A 23 -27.65 -3.78 13.95
C MET A 23 -26.67 -2.92 13.14
N SER A 24 -26.80 -1.60 13.19
CA SER A 24 -25.88 -0.67 12.52
C SER A 24 -24.47 -0.78 13.10
N ALA A 25 -24.33 -0.77 14.43
CA ALA A 25 -23.05 -0.93 15.10
C ALA A 25 -22.39 -2.27 14.77
N ALA A 26 -23.13 -3.38 14.86
CA ALA A 26 -22.62 -4.71 14.52
C ALA A 26 -22.25 -4.84 13.03
N SER A 27 -23.03 -4.22 12.13
CA SER A 27 -22.73 -4.20 10.70
C SER A 27 -21.45 -3.41 10.41
N ARG A 28 -21.26 -2.28 11.10
CA ARG A 28 -20.05 -1.47 10.98
C ARG A 28 -18.82 -2.20 11.51
N GLU A 29 -18.92 -2.81 12.69
CA GLU A 29 -17.85 -3.63 13.26
C GLU A 29 -17.48 -4.78 12.31
N ARG A 30 -18.48 -5.48 11.77
CA ARG A 30 -18.25 -6.53 10.77
C ARG A 30 -17.60 -5.96 9.51
N PHE A 31 -18.06 -4.80 9.04
CA PHE A 31 -17.51 -4.16 7.85
C PHE A 31 -16.03 -3.81 8.06
N GLU A 32 -15.69 -3.13 9.16
CA GLU A 32 -14.32 -2.78 9.50
C GLU A 32 -13.46 -4.05 9.64
N ARG A 33 -13.96 -5.09 10.29
CA ARG A 33 -13.23 -6.36 10.42
C ARG A 33 -12.98 -7.06 9.07
N VAL A 34 -13.93 -7.03 8.15
CA VAL A 34 -13.85 -7.81 6.90
C VAL A 34 -13.20 -7.02 5.76
N TYR A 35 -13.51 -5.73 5.67
CA TYR A 35 -13.20 -4.86 4.53
C TYR A 35 -12.21 -3.74 4.86
N ALA A 36 -11.71 -3.63 6.10
CA ALA A 36 -10.59 -2.72 6.36
C ALA A 36 -9.45 -2.99 5.37
N HIS A 37 -8.89 -1.90 4.81
CA HIS A 37 -7.90 -1.98 3.74
C HIS A 37 -6.74 -2.91 4.09
N LYS A 38 -6.23 -2.85 5.32
CA LYS A 38 -5.17 -3.74 5.82
C LYS A 38 -5.54 -5.22 5.62
N ASN A 39 -6.73 -5.62 6.07
CA ASN A 39 -7.18 -7.01 5.99
C ASN A 39 -7.41 -7.44 4.54
N THR A 40 -7.92 -6.54 3.70
CA THR A 40 -8.16 -6.81 2.28
C THR A 40 -6.83 -6.98 1.53
N ILE A 41 -5.86 -6.08 1.75
CA ILE A 41 -4.54 -6.13 1.13
C ILE A 41 -3.83 -7.42 1.53
N ASP A 42 -3.74 -7.73 2.82
CA ASP A 42 -3.03 -8.92 3.30
C ASP A 42 -3.64 -10.23 2.73
N ARG A 43 -4.96 -10.29 2.57
CA ARG A 43 -5.65 -11.43 1.94
C ARG A 43 -5.34 -11.53 0.45
N LEU A 44 -5.37 -10.41 -0.27
CA LEU A 44 -5.04 -10.37 -1.69
C LEU A 44 -3.57 -10.76 -1.93
N GLU A 45 -2.64 -10.28 -1.10
CA GLU A 45 -1.22 -10.68 -1.15
C GLU A 45 -1.05 -12.19 -0.95
N ASN A 46 -1.69 -12.74 0.08
CA ASN A 46 -1.60 -14.17 0.36
C ASN A 46 -2.18 -15.00 -0.78
N HIS A 47 -3.31 -14.57 -1.34
CA HIS A 47 -3.88 -15.21 -2.52
C HIS A 47 -2.93 -15.11 -3.72
N TRP A 48 -2.33 -13.94 -3.96
CA TRP A 48 -1.35 -13.73 -5.02
C TRP A 48 -0.15 -14.67 -4.90
N ARG A 49 0.45 -14.76 -3.70
CA ARG A 49 1.57 -15.69 -3.41
C ARG A 49 1.18 -17.15 -3.68
N GLN A 50 -0.06 -17.54 -3.34
CA GLN A 50 -0.56 -18.89 -3.63
C GLN A 50 -0.70 -19.14 -5.14
N GLN A 51 -1.21 -18.16 -5.91
CA GLN A 51 -1.32 -18.29 -7.36
C GLN A 51 0.06 -18.33 -8.02
N LYS A 52 1.01 -17.51 -7.59
CA LYS A 52 2.40 -17.53 -8.08
C LYS A 52 3.07 -18.88 -7.90
N LYS A 53 2.88 -19.52 -6.74
CA LYS A 53 3.40 -20.89 -6.49
C LYS A 53 2.79 -21.96 -7.40
N LYS A 54 1.57 -21.74 -7.89
CA LYS A 54 0.84 -22.68 -8.75
C LYS A 54 0.99 -22.35 -10.24
N ALA A 55 1.50 -21.17 -10.57
CA ALA A 55 1.68 -20.73 -11.94
C ALA A 55 2.65 -21.67 -12.65
N ARG A 56 2.20 -22.21 -13.78
CA ARG A 56 3.05 -22.95 -14.72
C ARG A 56 3.01 -22.20 -16.04
N PRO A 57 4.16 -22.03 -16.72
CA PRO A 57 4.16 -21.44 -18.06
C PRO A 57 3.25 -22.28 -18.97
N ARG A 58 2.29 -21.59 -19.63
CA ARG A 58 1.29 -22.23 -20.51
C ARG A 58 1.87 -22.64 -21.87
N SER A 59 3.00 -22.08 -22.28
CA SER A 59 3.68 -22.41 -23.53
C SER A 59 5.15 -22.72 -23.26
N PRO A 60 5.71 -23.78 -23.85
CA PRO A 60 7.14 -24.11 -23.74
C PRO A 60 8.04 -23.18 -24.58
N GLU A 61 7.49 -22.47 -25.57
CA GLU A 61 8.25 -21.56 -26.43
C GLU A 61 7.94 -20.09 -26.12
N PRO A 62 8.97 -19.25 -25.88
CA PRO A 62 8.80 -17.82 -25.67
C PRO A 62 8.50 -17.15 -27.01
N ASP A 63 7.26 -16.71 -27.20
CA ASP A 63 6.92 -15.74 -28.24
C ASP A 63 7.61 -14.42 -27.88
N LEU A 64 8.59 -14.02 -28.69
CA LEU A 64 9.41 -12.81 -28.51
C LEU A 64 8.58 -11.52 -28.57
N LEU A 65 7.37 -11.57 -29.14
CA LEU A 65 6.44 -10.45 -29.17
C LEU A 65 5.44 -10.48 -28.00
N SER A 66 5.41 -11.58 -27.24
CA SER A 66 4.58 -11.70 -26.06
C SER A 66 5.35 -11.26 -24.81
N MET A 67 4.86 -10.23 -24.14
CA MET A 67 5.36 -9.90 -22.80
C MET A 67 4.80 -10.92 -21.81
N PRO A 68 5.64 -11.58 -20.98
CA PRO A 68 5.15 -12.47 -19.93
C PRO A 68 4.50 -11.65 -18.81
N MET A 69 3.26 -11.19 -19.05
CA MET A 69 2.52 -10.25 -18.20
C MET A 69 2.54 -10.66 -16.72
N PHE A 70 2.38 -11.96 -16.44
CA PHE A 70 2.41 -12.44 -15.07
C PHE A 70 3.77 -12.18 -14.42
N ASP A 71 4.87 -12.54 -15.06
CA ASP A 71 6.22 -12.32 -14.53
C ASP A 71 6.54 -10.83 -14.44
N THR A 72 6.22 -10.07 -15.49
CA THR A 72 6.40 -8.62 -15.56
C THR A 72 5.69 -7.91 -14.43
N PHE A 73 4.46 -8.28 -14.07
CA PHE A 73 3.70 -7.56 -13.04
C PHE A 73 3.71 -8.24 -11.67
N SER A 74 4.30 -9.44 -11.53
CA SER A 74 4.24 -10.21 -10.28
C SER A 74 5.00 -9.62 -9.10
N HIS A 75 5.83 -8.61 -9.33
CA HIS A 75 6.59 -7.91 -8.31
C HIS A 75 5.82 -6.73 -7.69
N TYR A 76 4.69 -6.30 -8.28
CA TYR A 76 3.82 -5.24 -7.75
C TYR A 76 2.91 -5.73 -6.60
N VAL A 77 3.47 -6.51 -5.68
CA VAL A 77 2.74 -6.88 -4.47
C VAL A 77 2.72 -5.66 -3.54
N THR A 78 1.55 -5.08 -3.33
CA THR A 78 1.37 -3.90 -2.49
C THR A 78 1.39 -4.31 -1.02
N HIS A 79 2.58 -4.29 -0.41
CA HIS A 79 2.73 -4.62 1.00
C HIS A 79 2.13 -3.56 1.91
N SER A 80 1.46 -4.03 2.98
CA SER A 80 1.04 -3.21 4.10
C SER A 80 2.28 -2.70 4.82
N VAL A 81 2.61 -1.42 4.60
CA VAL A 81 3.79 -0.79 5.16
C VAL A 81 3.64 -0.58 6.67
N THR A 82 4.64 -0.99 7.45
CA THR A 82 4.70 -0.88 8.91
C THR A 82 5.78 0.11 9.36
N ASP A 83 5.72 0.55 10.62
CA ASP A 83 6.75 1.43 11.20
C ASP A 83 8.10 0.73 11.39
N THR A 84 8.10 -0.61 11.41
CA THR A 84 9.31 -1.43 11.53
C THR A 84 9.99 -1.69 10.19
N ASP A 85 9.31 -1.44 9.07
CA ASP A 85 9.91 -1.64 7.74
C ASP A 85 11.12 -0.73 7.58
N GLN A 86 12.18 -1.27 6.99
CA GLN A 86 13.43 -0.53 6.83
C GLN A 86 13.58 0.01 5.42
N VAL A 87 14.00 1.26 5.34
CA VAL A 87 14.32 1.96 4.10
C VAL A 87 15.77 2.45 4.13
N VAL A 88 16.38 2.52 2.96
CA VAL A 88 17.73 3.05 2.77
C VAL A 88 17.77 3.88 1.49
N LEU A 89 18.71 4.81 1.42
CA LEU A 89 18.97 5.62 0.24
C LEU A 89 19.34 4.71 -0.95
N SER A 90 18.72 4.97 -2.10
CA SER A 90 19.06 4.28 -3.34
C SER A 90 20.26 4.94 -4.03
N ASP A 91 20.80 4.30 -5.07
CA ASP A 91 21.87 4.88 -5.89
C ASP A 91 21.43 6.21 -6.53
N LEU A 92 20.18 6.29 -7.03
CA LEU A 92 19.60 7.52 -7.57
C LEU A 92 19.51 8.62 -6.50
N GLY A 93 19.07 8.27 -5.29
CA GLY A 93 19.01 9.21 -4.16
C GLY A 93 20.41 9.70 -3.76
N HIS A 94 21.40 8.81 -3.77
CA HIS A 94 22.81 9.14 -3.53
C HIS A 94 23.33 10.14 -4.56
N GLU A 95 23.11 9.90 -5.85
CA GLU A 95 23.55 10.79 -6.91
C GLU A 95 22.96 12.19 -6.79
N LEU A 96 21.65 12.29 -6.57
CA LEU A 96 20.96 13.57 -6.45
C LEU A 96 21.44 14.36 -5.23
N LEU A 97 21.66 13.67 -4.10
CA LEU A 97 22.17 14.27 -2.88
C LEU A 97 23.60 14.82 -3.06
N VAL A 98 24.48 14.09 -3.77
CA VAL A 98 25.85 14.52 -4.08
C VAL A 98 25.86 15.71 -5.05
N LYS A 99 25.05 15.64 -6.11
CA LYS A 99 24.91 16.70 -7.12
C LYS A 99 24.13 17.92 -6.63
N LYS A 100 23.65 17.93 -5.37
CA LYS A 100 22.75 18.94 -4.79
C LYS A 100 21.58 19.28 -5.73
N SER A 101 21.09 18.27 -6.44
CA SER A 101 20.07 18.39 -7.47
C SER A 101 18.75 17.85 -6.94
N ASN A 102 17.65 18.44 -7.37
CA ASN A 102 16.30 18.01 -6.97
C ASN A 102 15.72 17.06 -8.00
N TYR A 103 14.93 16.09 -7.54
CA TYR A 103 14.11 15.28 -8.43
C TYR A 103 13.04 16.19 -9.06
N PRO A 104 12.81 16.10 -10.40
CA PRO A 104 11.79 16.90 -11.06
C PRO A 104 10.41 16.53 -10.51
N HIS A 105 9.73 17.49 -9.90
CA HIS A 105 8.37 17.33 -9.40
C HIS A 105 7.40 18.15 -10.25
N VAL A 106 6.19 17.64 -10.40
CA VAL A 106 5.10 18.30 -11.14
C VAL A 106 4.64 19.53 -10.35
N LEU A 107 4.22 20.59 -11.05
CA LEU A 107 3.62 21.77 -10.44
C LEU A 107 2.47 21.38 -9.48
N GLY A 108 2.44 22.00 -8.30
CA GLY A 108 1.43 21.74 -7.25
C GLY A 108 1.77 20.59 -6.29
N MET A 109 2.80 19.79 -6.56
CA MET A 109 3.21 18.70 -5.65
C MET A 109 3.61 19.18 -4.25
N ASN A 110 4.02 20.44 -4.13
CA ASN A 110 4.44 21.11 -2.91
C ASN A 110 3.31 21.21 -1.88
N GLU A 111 2.04 21.12 -2.31
CA GLU A 111 0.87 21.13 -1.43
C GLU A 111 0.72 19.81 -0.67
N VAL A 112 1.25 18.72 -1.25
CA VAL A 112 1.14 17.37 -0.70
C VAL A 112 2.47 16.90 -0.12
N LEU A 113 3.58 17.19 -0.79
CA LEU A 113 4.93 16.78 -0.39
C LEU A 113 5.63 17.86 0.43
N LEU A 114 6.48 17.40 1.35
CA LEU A 114 7.43 18.24 2.07
C LEU A 114 8.73 18.31 1.26
N VAL A 115 8.69 18.97 0.10
CA VAL A 115 9.81 19.00 -0.86
C VAL A 115 11.11 19.52 -0.23
N ALA A 116 10.99 20.50 0.66
CA ALA A 116 12.14 21.07 1.38
C ALA A 116 12.80 20.08 2.36
N GLU A 117 12.08 19.07 2.84
CA GLU A 117 12.60 18.05 3.77
C GLU A 117 13.25 16.87 3.04
N ILE A 118 13.08 16.74 1.72
CA ILE A 118 13.62 15.62 0.94
C ILE A 118 15.14 15.48 1.11
N PRO A 119 15.98 16.54 1.03
CA PRO A 119 17.43 16.41 1.24
C PRO A 119 17.80 15.91 2.65
N GLU A 120 17.09 16.35 3.68
CA GLU A 120 17.27 15.89 5.06
C GLU A 120 16.91 14.40 5.17
N LEU A 121 15.75 14.00 4.66
CA LEU A 121 15.28 12.62 4.63
C LEU A 121 16.26 11.69 3.90
N MET A 122 16.79 12.13 2.75
CA MET A 122 17.83 11.39 2.02
C MET A 122 19.11 11.27 2.84
N SER A 123 19.51 12.32 3.55
CA SER A 123 20.72 12.31 4.39
C SER A 123 20.58 11.35 5.57
N ILE A 124 19.42 11.33 6.24
CA ILE A 124 19.12 10.40 7.34
C ILE A 124 19.10 8.95 6.84
N ALA A 125 18.51 8.71 5.67
CA ALA A 125 18.38 7.38 5.08
C ALA A 125 19.67 6.83 4.43
N ARG A 126 20.84 7.50 4.58
CA ARG A 126 22.14 6.97 4.08
C ARG A 126 22.52 5.61 4.67
N SER A 127 21.92 5.25 5.79
CA SER A 127 21.97 3.91 6.40
C SER A 127 20.54 3.38 6.54
N PRO A 128 20.35 2.05 6.73
CA PRO A 128 19.04 1.49 7.03
C PRO A 128 18.34 2.22 8.19
N GLN A 129 17.15 2.75 7.94
CA GLN A 129 16.31 3.41 8.92
C GLN A 129 14.95 2.76 8.99
N SER A 130 14.41 2.62 10.20
CA SER A 130 13.01 2.24 10.35
C SER A 130 12.12 3.36 9.81
N LEU A 131 11.04 2.98 9.16
CA LEU A 131 10.11 3.95 8.60
C LEU A 131 9.41 4.75 9.70
N GLY A 132 9.18 4.16 10.87
CA GLY A 132 8.65 4.86 12.05
C GLY A 132 9.60 5.95 12.56
N THR A 133 10.91 5.71 12.53
CA THR A 133 11.92 6.74 12.89
C THR A 133 11.96 7.86 11.85
N LEU A 134 11.93 7.51 10.56
CA LEU A 134 12.07 8.48 9.48
C LEU A 134 10.80 9.34 9.29
N ALA A 135 9.63 8.70 9.42
CA ALA A 135 8.32 9.29 9.25
C ALA A 135 7.25 8.47 10.00
N PRO A 136 6.96 8.78 11.27
CA PRO A 136 5.97 8.03 12.05
C PRO A 136 4.58 8.14 11.43
N ALA A 137 3.71 7.14 11.66
CA ALA A 137 2.37 7.09 11.07
C ALA A 137 1.50 8.32 11.43
N THR A 138 1.76 8.98 12.56
CA THR A 138 1.10 10.23 12.98
C THR A 138 1.47 11.43 12.10
N ALA A 139 2.66 11.43 11.51
CA ALA A 139 3.16 12.48 10.63
C ALA A 139 2.79 12.19 9.16
N TRP A 140 1.49 12.14 8.87
CA TRP A 140 0.96 11.64 7.59
C TRP A 140 1.62 12.25 6.35
N ARG A 141 1.94 13.56 6.38
CA ARG A 141 2.53 14.27 5.23
C ARG A 141 3.99 13.89 5.00
N ARG A 142 4.77 13.73 6.08
CA ARG A 142 6.15 13.22 6.03
C ARG A 142 6.13 11.75 5.59
N ARG A 143 5.21 10.94 6.11
CA ARG A 143 5.00 9.54 5.68
C ARG A 143 4.70 9.45 4.20
N TYR A 144 3.78 10.27 3.71
CA TYR A 144 3.43 10.33 2.30
C TYR A 144 4.63 10.75 1.44
N THR A 145 5.43 11.71 1.92
CA THR A 145 6.65 12.14 1.24
C THR A 145 7.65 10.99 1.11
N VAL A 146 7.87 10.20 2.18
CA VAL A 146 8.72 9.01 2.13
C VAL A 146 8.18 7.94 1.18
N MET A 147 6.85 7.69 1.18
CA MET A 147 6.24 6.75 0.22
C MET A 147 6.40 7.23 -1.22
N TRP A 148 6.29 8.53 -1.47
CA TRP A 148 6.56 9.11 -2.77
C TRP A 148 8.04 8.93 -3.16
N MET A 149 8.98 9.16 -2.24
CA MET A 149 10.41 8.95 -2.48
C MET A 149 10.71 7.49 -2.85
N LEU A 150 10.09 6.51 -2.18
CA LEU A 150 10.18 5.09 -2.53
C LEU A 150 9.62 4.83 -3.94
N LYS A 151 8.47 5.42 -4.27
CA LYS A 151 7.85 5.28 -5.60
C LYS A 151 8.74 5.84 -6.72
N GLN A 152 9.44 6.95 -6.49
CA GLN A 152 10.36 7.53 -7.47
C GLN A 152 11.73 6.86 -7.50
N GLY A 153 11.98 5.86 -6.63
CA GLY A 153 13.26 5.19 -6.53
C GLY A 153 14.35 6.03 -5.88
N LEU A 154 14.02 7.06 -5.09
CA LEU A 154 14.98 7.83 -4.28
C LEU A 154 15.39 7.07 -3.01
N LEU A 155 14.48 6.23 -2.51
CA LEU A 155 14.72 5.28 -1.42
C LEU A 155 14.41 3.88 -1.93
N ARG A 156 14.90 2.87 -1.22
CA ARG A 156 14.56 1.45 -1.44
C ARG A 156 14.28 0.75 -0.11
N TRP A 157 13.51 -0.34 -0.18
CA TRP A 157 13.34 -1.25 0.96
C TRP A 157 14.62 -2.04 1.21
N VAL A 158 14.96 -2.26 2.48
CA VAL A 158 16.03 -3.19 2.87
C VAL A 158 15.49 -4.61 2.77
N GLY A 159 16.11 -5.47 1.96
CA GLY A 159 15.60 -6.83 1.66
C GLY A 159 14.33 -6.84 0.81
N GLY A 160 14.09 -5.78 0.03
CA GLY A 160 12.93 -5.67 -0.87
C GLY A 160 13.02 -6.63 -2.06
N PRO A 161 11.89 -6.84 -2.78
CA PRO A 161 11.74 -7.86 -3.83
C PRO A 161 12.58 -7.65 -5.12
N ASN A 162 13.53 -6.70 -5.12
CA ASN A 162 14.48 -6.43 -6.21
C ASN A 162 15.89 -6.96 -5.90
N GLU A 163 16.04 -7.79 -4.86
CA GLU A 163 17.23 -8.63 -4.62
C GLU A 163 16.92 -10.09 -4.98
#